data_AF-A0A558BSB6-F1
#
_entry.id   AF-A0A558BSB6-F1
#
_cell.length_a   1.000
_cell.length_b   1.000
_cell.length_c   1.000
_cell.angle_alpha   90.00
_cell.angle_beta   90.00
_cell.angle_gamma   90.00
#
_symmetry.space_group_name_H-M   'P 1'
#
loop_
_entity.id
_entity.type
_entity.pdbx_description
1 polymer ?
#
loop_
_entity_poly.entity_id
_entity_poly.type
_entity_poly.pdbx_seq_one_letter_code
_entity_poly.pdbx_strand_id
1 'polypeptide(L)'
;MKLLILSICLLSITAAQAQQITDPQQAIAARDTLLHEADHLLHFVQQASAPYQTNAVTRGKRRVVVWGQMLSTPSYPLEKRLIQWRQVTRYRRNGRVQQYRQVTLNGRILMRQELLNSHTIWLVITRPLPGTQDKLPRHLGNYLASGFVTLDSKRYLLPRVE
;
A
#
# COMPACT_ATOMS: atom_id res chain seq x y z
N MET A 1 -59.02 10.05 13.45
CA MET A 1 -58.63 8.69 12.99
C MET A 1 -57.14 8.69 12.69
N LYS A 2 -56.39 7.81 13.38
CA LYS A 2 -55.06 7.29 13.05
C LYS A 2 -53.86 8.27 13.14
N LEU A 3 -53.45 8.48 14.39
CA LEU A 3 -52.07 8.71 14.81
C LEU A 3 -51.17 7.50 14.49
N LEU A 4 -49.88 7.79 14.36
CA LEU A 4 -48.73 6.96 14.74
C LEU A 4 -48.65 5.57 14.11
N ILE A 5 -47.75 5.39 13.15
CA ILE A 5 -46.73 4.33 13.06
C ILE A 5 -45.89 4.68 11.82
N LEU A 6 -44.83 5.47 12.00
CA LEU A 6 -43.70 5.48 11.05
C LEU A 6 -42.44 5.98 11.76
N SER A 7 -42.18 5.45 12.96
CA SER A 7 -41.07 5.86 13.82
C SER A 7 -40.23 4.65 14.26
N ILE A 8 -39.91 3.72 13.35
CA ILE A 8 -39.07 2.54 13.65
C ILE A 8 -38.16 2.17 12.46
N CYS A 9 -37.48 3.14 11.84
CA CYS A 9 -36.39 2.86 10.87
C CYS A 9 -35.17 3.76 11.10
N LEU A 10 -34.95 4.25 12.33
CA LEU A 10 -33.77 5.07 12.69
C LEU A 10 -32.79 4.37 13.65
N LEU A 11 -33.02 3.10 13.96
CA LEU A 11 -32.14 2.33 14.83
C LEU A 11 -31.27 1.38 14.01
N SER A 12 -29.96 1.58 14.17
CA SER A 12 -28.86 0.65 13.86
C SER A 12 -28.10 0.84 12.55
N ILE A 13 -27.68 2.08 12.26
CA ILE A 13 -26.33 2.25 11.68
C ILE A 13 -25.37 2.38 12.85
N THR A 14 -25.16 1.29 13.60
CA THR A 14 -23.95 1.15 14.42
C THR A 14 -22.81 0.97 13.41
N ALA A 15 -22.29 2.09 12.92
CA ALA A 15 -20.99 2.11 12.29
C ALA A 15 -20.04 1.47 13.30
N ALA A 16 -19.62 0.24 13.04
CA ALA A 16 -18.63 -0.46 13.84
C ALA A 16 -17.39 0.44 13.85
N GLN A 17 -17.23 1.20 14.93
CA GLN A 17 -16.05 2.01 15.13
C GLN A 17 -14.91 1.01 15.25
N ALA A 18 -14.06 0.94 14.23
CA ALA A 18 -12.88 0.09 14.28
C ALA A 18 -12.11 0.43 15.56
N GLN A 19 -12.03 -0.53 16.47
CA GLN A 19 -11.43 -0.34 17.78
C GLN A 19 -9.99 0.16 17.58
N GLN A 20 -9.74 1.39 18.04
CA GLN A 20 -8.44 2.02 17.89
C GLN A 20 -7.54 1.53 19.02
N ILE A 21 -6.47 0.82 18.66
CA ILE A 21 -5.45 0.35 19.60
C ILE A 21 -4.45 1.49 19.82
N THR A 22 -4.26 1.88 21.08
CA THR A 22 -3.39 2.98 21.49
C THR A 22 -2.08 2.52 22.12
N ASP A 23 -1.86 1.20 22.24
CA ASP A 23 -0.60 0.65 22.71
C ASP A 23 0.53 1.02 21.72
N PRO A 24 1.53 1.82 22.15
CA PRO A 24 2.58 2.32 21.27
C PRO A 24 3.47 1.19 20.73
N GLN A 25 3.72 0.14 21.51
CA GLN A 25 4.56 -0.98 21.06
C GLN A 25 3.85 -1.77 19.96
N GLN A 26 2.54 -2.03 20.14
CA GLN A 26 1.74 -2.68 19.11
C GLN A 26 1.60 -1.84 17.85
N ALA A 27 1.43 -0.51 17.99
CA ALA A 27 1.35 0.39 16.85
C ALA A 27 2.66 0.43 16.04
N ILE A 28 3.81 0.45 16.72
CA ILE A 28 5.13 0.39 16.09
C ILE A 28 5.32 -0.97 15.39
N ALA A 29 5.00 -2.08 16.06
CA ALA A 29 5.07 -3.40 15.47
C ALA A 29 4.18 -3.52 14.22
N ALA A 30 2.96 -2.98 14.26
CA ALA A 30 2.05 -2.98 13.12
C ALA A 30 2.60 -2.17 11.92
N ARG A 31 3.23 -1.02 12.19
CA ARG A 31 3.95 -0.23 11.18
C ARG A 31 5.08 -1.05 10.57
N ASP A 32 5.93 -1.63 11.39
CA ASP A 32 7.13 -2.33 10.94
C ASP A 32 6.77 -3.59 10.14
N THR A 33 5.71 -4.30 10.53
CA THR A 33 5.13 -5.40 9.74
C THR A 33 4.73 -4.96 8.34
N LEU A 34 4.01 -3.84 8.19
CA LEU A 34 3.64 -3.34 6.87
C LEU A 34 4.85 -2.90 6.03
N LEU A 35 5.82 -2.23 6.65
CA LEU A 35 7.03 -1.80 5.96
C LEU A 35 7.83 -3.01 5.47
N HIS A 36 7.98 -4.03 6.31
CA HIS A 36 8.63 -5.28 5.95
C HIS A 36 7.91 -6.00 4.81
N GLU A 37 6.57 -6.07 4.86
CA GLU A 37 5.76 -6.69 3.80
C GLU A 37 5.93 -5.95 2.46
N ALA A 38 5.97 -4.61 2.49
CA ALA A 38 6.20 -3.80 1.30
C ALA A 38 7.58 -4.04 0.69
N ASP A 39 8.63 -4.05 1.51
CA ASP A 39 10.00 -4.28 1.06
C ASP A 39 10.16 -5.71 0.51
N HIS A 40 9.61 -6.71 1.20
CA HIS A 40 9.61 -8.10 0.74
C HIS A 40 8.92 -8.24 -0.63
N LEU A 41 7.71 -7.66 -0.79
CA LEU A 41 6.98 -7.71 -2.06
C LEU A 41 7.75 -7.02 -3.19
N LEU A 42 8.33 -5.85 -2.92
CA LEU A 42 9.09 -5.13 -3.92
C LEU A 42 10.33 -5.91 -4.36
N HIS A 43 11.10 -6.40 -3.39
CA HIS A 43 12.31 -7.18 -3.62
C HIS A 43 12.01 -8.45 -4.41
N PHE A 44 10.98 -9.20 -4.03
CA PHE A 44 10.53 -10.39 -4.73
C PHE A 44 10.25 -10.12 -6.22
N VAL A 45 9.48 -9.07 -6.53
CA VAL A 45 9.14 -8.75 -7.92
C VAL A 45 10.36 -8.20 -8.69
N GLN A 46 11.23 -7.43 -8.03
CA GLN A 46 12.45 -6.90 -8.65
C GLN A 46 13.43 -8.00 -9.03
N GLN A 47 13.63 -9.00 -8.16
CA GLN A 47 14.51 -10.14 -8.46
C GLN A 47 13.98 -11.02 -9.60
N ALA A 48 12.66 -11.14 -9.70
CA ALA A 48 12.01 -11.99 -10.69
C ALA A 48 11.71 -11.29 -12.03
N SER A 49 12.10 -10.02 -12.21
CA SER A 49 11.84 -9.27 -13.44
C SER A 49 13.10 -8.61 -14.01
N ALA A 50 13.15 -8.45 -15.33
CA ALA A 50 14.18 -7.63 -15.97
C ALA A 50 13.82 -6.14 -15.82
N PRO A 51 14.68 -5.30 -15.22
CA PRO A 51 14.40 -3.87 -15.05
C PRO A 51 14.61 -3.10 -16.35
N TYR A 52 13.70 -2.18 -16.63
CA TYR A 52 13.81 -1.14 -17.65
C TYR A 52 13.91 0.23 -16.97
N GLN A 53 14.87 1.04 -17.38
CA GLN A 53 15.06 2.39 -16.85
C GLN A 53 14.87 3.44 -17.93
N THR A 54 14.12 4.49 -17.61
CA THR A 54 13.95 5.67 -18.43
C THR A 54 14.24 6.92 -17.60
N ASN A 55 15.00 7.85 -18.17
CA ASN A 55 15.32 9.12 -17.55
C ASN A 55 14.60 10.22 -18.33
N ALA A 56 13.86 11.08 -17.64
CA ALA A 56 13.18 12.21 -18.26
C ALA A 56 13.58 13.50 -17.52
N VAL A 57 14.11 14.45 -18.27
CA VAL A 57 14.42 15.79 -17.78
C VAL A 57 13.39 16.75 -18.38
N THR A 58 12.57 17.38 -17.55
CA THR A 58 11.60 18.38 -18.01
C THR A 58 11.60 19.58 -17.08
N ARG A 59 11.97 20.76 -17.61
CA ARG A 59 11.88 22.08 -16.96
C ARG A 59 12.38 22.14 -15.50
N GLY A 60 13.58 21.63 -15.24
CA GLY A 60 14.22 21.70 -13.92
C GLY A 60 13.69 20.71 -12.87
N LYS A 61 12.94 19.67 -13.29
CA LYS A 61 12.67 18.47 -12.49
C LYS A 61 13.44 17.32 -13.13
N ARG A 62 14.42 16.75 -12.40
CA ARG A 62 15.07 15.50 -12.82
C ARG A 62 14.19 14.35 -12.34
N ARG A 63 13.72 13.52 -13.27
CA ARG A 63 12.87 12.37 -12.98
C ARG A 63 13.52 11.11 -13.54
N VAL A 64 13.66 10.12 -12.68
CA VAL A 64 14.09 8.77 -13.06
C VAL A 64 12.90 7.84 -12.86
N VAL A 65 12.59 7.04 -13.87
CA VAL A 65 11.55 6.01 -13.79
C VAL A 65 12.21 4.67 -14.10
N VAL A 66 12.20 3.78 -13.10
CA VAL A 66 12.57 2.38 -13.27
C VAL A 66 11.30 1.56 -13.17
N TRP A 67 11.13 0.58 -14.05
CA TRP A 67 9.96 -0.29 -14.04
C TRP A 67 10.35 -1.66 -14.56
N GLY A 68 9.55 -2.67 -14.24
CA GLY A 68 9.77 -4.01 -14.74
C GLY A 68 8.49 -4.81 -14.65
N GLN A 69 8.48 -5.96 -15.30
CA GLN A 69 7.34 -6.86 -15.28
C GLN A 69 7.79 -8.31 -15.32
N MET A 70 6.99 -9.18 -14.71
CA MET A 70 7.14 -10.61 -14.78
C MET A 70 5.79 -11.28 -15.08
N LEU A 71 5.84 -12.40 -15.78
CA LEU A 71 4.69 -13.28 -15.95
C LEU A 71 4.79 -14.36 -14.87
N SER A 72 3.79 -14.41 -13.99
CA SER A 72 3.59 -15.54 -13.09
C SER A 72 2.64 -16.52 -13.77
N THR A 73 3.15 -17.70 -14.13
CA THR A 73 2.32 -18.85 -14.48
C THR A 73 1.78 -19.48 -13.20
N PRO A 74 0.45 -19.57 -13.02
CA PRO A 74 -0.08 -20.38 -11.94
C PRO A 74 0.11 -21.88 -12.25
N SER A 75 0.21 -22.69 -11.20
CA SER A 75 0.25 -24.14 -11.28
C SER A 75 -1.13 -24.68 -11.65
N TYR A 76 -1.54 -24.56 -12.92
CA TYR A 76 -2.76 -25.14 -13.52
C TYR A 76 -4.13 -24.67 -12.94
N PRO A 77 -5.20 -24.59 -13.75
CA PRO A 77 -5.33 -23.97 -15.07
C PRO A 77 -5.93 -22.56 -14.89
N LEU A 78 -5.10 -21.53 -14.70
CA LEU A 78 -5.59 -20.15 -14.61
C LEU A 78 -4.68 -19.21 -15.40
N GLU A 79 -5.25 -18.11 -15.88
CA GLU A 79 -4.66 -17.15 -16.80
C GLU A 79 -3.23 -16.71 -16.40
N LYS A 80 -2.40 -16.41 -17.41
CA LYS A 80 -1.08 -15.78 -17.20
C LYS A 80 -1.27 -14.52 -16.37
N ARG A 81 -0.58 -14.42 -15.23
CA ARG A 81 -0.67 -13.26 -14.34
C ARG A 81 0.48 -12.32 -14.62
N LEU A 82 0.18 -11.08 -14.98
CA LEU A 82 1.18 -10.05 -15.19
C LEU A 82 1.39 -9.26 -13.89
N ILE A 83 2.57 -9.41 -13.29
CA ILE A 83 2.97 -8.58 -12.17
C ILE A 83 3.92 -7.51 -12.70
N GLN A 84 3.64 -6.26 -12.38
CA GLN A 84 4.44 -5.11 -12.81
C GLN A 84 4.85 -4.32 -11.59
N TRP A 85 6.02 -3.70 -11.65
CA TRP A 85 6.46 -2.76 -10.63
C TRP A 85 7.01 -1.50 -11.28
N ARG A 86 6.97 -0.41 -10.52
CA ARG A 86 7.46 0.89 -10.96
C ARG A 86 8.01 1.66 -9.78
N GLN A 87 9.21 2.20 -9.94
CA GLN A 87 9.82 3.19 -9.08
C GLN A 87 9.98 4.50 -9.84
N VAL A 88 9.51 5.61 -9.27
CA VAL A 88 9.70 6.97 -9.79
C VAL A 88 10.45 7.78 -8.75
N THR A 89 11.63 8.25 -9.11
CA THR A 89 12.44 9.16 -8.29
C THR A 89 12.36 10.57 -8.87
N ARG A 90 11.98 11.54 -8.04
CA ARG A 90 11.89 12.96 -8.40
C ARG A 90 12.85 13.76 -7.54
N TYR A 91 13.82 14.41 -8.18
CA TYR A 91 14.72 15.35 -7.53
C TYR A 91 14.11 16.75 -7.61
N ARG A 92 13.87 17.36 -6.45
CA ARG A 92 13.33 18.71 -6.33
C ARG A 92 14.47 19.73 -6.28
N ARG A 93 14.18 20.99 -6.62
CA ARG A 93 15.17 22.08 -6.61
C ARG A 93 15.70 22.39 -5.21
N ASN A 94 14.92 22.14 -4.16
CA ASN A 94 15.30 22.32 -2.76
C ASN A 94 16.09 21.15 -2.17
N GLY A 95 16.70 20.31 -3.02
CA GLY A 95 17.47 19.13 -2.59
C GLY A 95 16.63 17.93 -2.14
N ARG A 96 15.32 18.07 -1.93
CA ARG A 96 14.46 16.95 -1.50
C ARG A 96 14.33 15.90 -2.60
N VAL A 97 14.37 14.64 -2.19
CA VAL A 97 14.15 13.49 -3.06
C VAL A 97 12.81 12.86 -2.72
N GLN A 98 11.88 12.86 -3.68
CA GLN A 98 10.60 12.17 -3.52
C GLN A 98 10.62 10.89 -4.35
N GLN A 99 10.30 9.77 -3.73
CA GLN A 99 10.21 8.48 -4.39
C GLN A 99 8.78 7.95 -4.32
N TYR A 100 8.37 7.29 -5.39
CA TYR A 100 7.09 6.60 -5.49
C TYR A 100 7.37 5.20 -5.99
N ARG A 101 6.91 4.19 -5.25
CA ARG A 101 7.03 2.78 -5.62
C ARG A 101 5.63 2.19 -5.73
N GLN A 102 5.41 1.35 -6.73
CA GLN A 102 4.13 0.68 -6.94
C GLN A 102 4.38 -0.73 -7.46
N VAL A 103 3.60 -1.68 -6.95
CA VAL A 103 3.47 -3.03 -7.48
C VAL A 103 2.01 -3.26 -7.88
N THR A 104 1.80 -3.80 -9.08
CA THR A 104 0.49 -4.14 -9.62
C THR A 104 0.44 -5.58 -10.11
N LEU A 105 -0.70 -6.21 -9.98
CA LEU A 105 -1.03 -7.52 -10.51
C LEU A 105 -2.24 -7.39 -11.42
N ASN A 106 -2.09 -7.77 -12.69
CA ASN A 106 -3.12 -7.62 -13.72
C ASN A 106 -3.73 -6.20 -13.73
N GLY A 107 -2.87 -5.19 -13.63
CA GLY A 107 -3.26 -3.77 -13.57
C GLY A 107 -3.83 -3.28 -12.23
N ARG A 108 -4.15 -4.17 -11.28
CA ARG A 108 -4.60 -3.78 -9.94
C ARG A 108 -3.43 -3.51 -9.01
N ILE A 109 -3.53 -2.46 -8.21
CA ILE A 109 -2.49 -2.13 -7.21
C ILE A 109 -2.50 -3.21 -6.13
N LEU A 110 -1.32 -3.73 -5.82
CA LEU A 110 -1.06 -4.58 -4.66
C LEU A 110 -0.36 -3.80 -3.56
N MET A 111 0.53 -2.90 -3.96
CA MET A 111 1.25 -2.04 -3.03
C MET A 111 1.57 -0.72 -3.70
N ARG A 112 1.52 0.35 -2.91
CA ARG A 112 2.00 1.66 -3.31
C ARG A 112 2.62 2.34 -2.09
N GLN A 113 3.82 2.87 -2.28
CA GLN A 113 4.63 3.49 -1.24
C GLN A 113 5.14 4.84 -1.72
N GLU A 114 5.02 5.86 -0.86
CA GLU A 114 5.63 7.17 -1.07
C GLU A 114 6.71 7.41 -0.03
N LEU A 115 7.86 7.88 -0.50
CA LEU A 115 8.99 8.23 0.34
C LEU A 115 9.43 9.68 0.10
N LEU A 116 9.85 10.34 1.18
CA LEU A 116 10.50 11.63 1.15
C LEU A 116 11.85 11.50 1.84
N ASN A 117 12.94 11.82 1.12
CA ASN A 117 14.32 11.66 1.59
C ASN A 117 14.57 10.25 2.17
N SER A 118 14.12 9.22 1.44
CA SER A 118 14.21 7.81 1.84
C SER A 118 13.36 7.38 3.05
N HIS A 119 12.56 8.28 3.63
CA HIS A 119 11.60 7.93 4.69
C HIS A 119 10.21 7.67 4.11
N THR A 120 9.59 6.55 4.44
CA THR A 120 8.20 6.26 4.04
C THR A 120 7.25 7.24 4.72
N ILE A 121 6.51 8.00 3.93
CA ILE A 121 5.50 8.94 4.43
C ILE A 121 4.08 8.38 4.29
N TRP A 122 3.89 7.47 3.34
CA TRP A 122 2.63 6.81 3.09
C TRP A 122 2.85 5.45 2.43
N LEU A 123 2.05 4.47 2.82
CA LEU A 123 2.06 3.13 2.27
C LEU A 123 0.63 2.58 2.26
N VAL A 124 0.28 1.86 1.21
CA VAL A 124 -0.91 1.02 1.13
C VAL A 124 -0.53 -0.34 0.57
N ILE A 125 -1.07 -1.39 1.19
CA ILE A 125 -1.00 -2.78 0.74
C ILE A 125 -2.43 -3.32 0.67
N THR A 126 -2.83 -3.76 -0.52
CA THR A 126 -4.19 -4.16 -0.86
C THR A 126 -4.29 -5.64 -1.13
N ARG A 127 -5.50 -6.18 -0.90
CA ARG A 127 -5.78 -7.58 -1.19
C ARG A 127 -5.66 -7.84 -2.69
N PRO A 128 -5.00 -8.93 -3.10
CA PRO A 128 -5.14 -9.43 -4.46
C PRO A 128 -6.57 -9.85 -4.81
N LEU A 129 -6.80 -10.11 -6.09
CA LEU A 129 -8.04 -10.74 -6.55
C LEU A 129 -8.27 -12.10 -5.87
N PRO A 130 -9.54 -12.52 -5.68
CA PRO A 130 -9.86 -13.89 -5.29
C PRO A 130 -9.23 -14.90 -6.26
N GLY A 131 -8.73 -16.02 -5.74
CA GLY A 131 -8.07 -17.06 -6.54
C GLY A 131 -6.60 -16.79 -6.87
N THR A 132 -6.02 -15.69 -6.38
CA THR A 132 -4.62 -15.33 -6.70
C THR A 132 -3.58 -15.80 -5.68
N GLN A 133 -3.98 -16.50 -4.61
CA GLN A 133 -3.29 -16.66 -3.31
C GLN A 133 -1.77 -16.95 -3.28
N ASP A 134 -1.17 -17.60 -4.28
CA ASP A 134 0.14 -18.22 -4.11
C ASP A 134 1.34 -17.27 -3.88
N LYS A 135 1.25 -15.96 -4.17
CA LYS A 135 2.45 -15.07 -4.16
C LYS A 135 2.18 -13.62 -3.74
N LEU A 136 1.33 -13.40 -2.74
CA LEU A 136 0.71 -12.09 -2.46
C LEU A 136 0.80 -11.68 -1.00
N PRO A 137 0.66 -10.38 -0.68
CA PRO A 137 0.98 -9.88 0.65
C PRO A 137 0.14 -10.58 1.72
N ARG A 138 0.82 -11.07 2.76
CA ARG A 138 0.21 -11.78 3.90
C ARG A 138 -0.58 -10.82 4.78
N HIS A 139 -0.04 -9.61 4.91
CA HIS A 139 -0.61 -8.54 5.71
C HIS A 139 -1.13 -7.42 4.82
N LEU A 140 -2.32 -6.92 5.14
CA LEU A 140 -2.97 -5.85 4.41
C LEU A 140 -3.07 -4.61 5.28
N GLY A 141 -2.98 -3.44 4.66
CA GLY A 141 -3.00 -2.25 5.47
C GLY A 141 -2.66 -0.95 4.78
N ASN A 142 -2.64 0.08 5.61
CA ASN A 142 -2.24 1.43 5.24
C ASN A 142 -1.39 1.98 6.37
N TYR A 143 -0.35 2.72 6.01
CA TYR A 143 0.46 3.45 6.94
C TYR A 143 0.54 4.90 6.49
N LEU A 144 0.36 5.82 7.43
CA LEU A 144 0.54 7.25 7.24
C LEU A 144 1.44 7.76 8.36
N ALA A 145 2.58 8.35 7.99
CA ALA A 145 3.57 8.83 8.96
C ALA A 145 2.99 9.84 9.94
N SER A 146 1.94 10.57 9.56
CA SER A 146 1.30 11.60 10.39
C SER A 146 0.36 11.08 11.47
N GLY A 147 0.23 9.76 11.70
CA GLY A 147 -0.28 9.32 12.99
C GLY A 147 -1.07 8.02 13.08
N PHE A 148 -1.31 7.26 12.01
CA PHE A 148 -1.98 5.96 12.18
C PHE A 148 -1.47 4.90 11.22
N VAL A 149 -1.64 3.66 11.65
CA VAL A 149 -1.46 2.47 10.84
C VAL A 149 -2.71 1.60 10.92
N THR A 150 -3.16 1.07 9.79
CA THR A 150 -4.19 0.04 9.75
C THR A 150 -3.54 -1.25 9.28
N LEU A 151 -3.63 -2.32 10.06
CA LEU A 151 -3.09 -3.65 9.76
C LEU A 151 -4.20 -4.68 9.95
N ASP A 152 -4.53 -5.43 8.91
CA ASP A 152 -5.52 -6.51 8.91
C ASP A 152 -6.86 -6.11 9.57
N SER A 153 -7.39 -4.97 9.12
CA SER A 153 -8.63 -4.34 9.61
C SER A 153 -8.57 -3.74 11.03
N LYS A 154 -7.45 -3.85 11.74
CA LYS A 154 -7.22 -3.17 13.02
C LYS A 154 -6.57 -1.81 12.79
N ARG A 155 -6.95 -0.79 13.56
CA ARG A 155 -6.38 0.55 13.49
C ARG A 155 -5.56 0.83 14.73
N TYR A 156 -4.33 1.29 14.55
CA TYR A 156 -3.40 1.65 15.63
C TYR A 156 -3.01 3.11 15.50
N LEU A 157 -2.91 3.79 16.63
CA LEU A 157 -2.41 5.16 16.71
C LEU A 157 -0.90 5.13 16.92
N LEU A 158 -0.15 5.83 16.08
CA LEU A 158 1.30 5.92 16.24
C LEU A 158 1.65 6.96 17.32
N PRO A 159 2.68 6.69 18.14
CA PRO A 159 3.17 7.67 19.09
C PRO A 159 3.67 8.91 18.34
N ARG A 160 3.36 10.09 18.87
CA ARG A 160 3.95 11.33 18.38
C ARG A 160 5.40 11.37 18.85
N VAL A 161 6.32 11.53 17.91
CA VAL A 161 7.71 11.87 18.25
C VAL A 161 7.72 13.37 18.42
N GLU A 162 7.80 13.83 19.66
CA GLU A 162 8.03 15.25 20.00
C GLU A 162 9.49 15.64 19.75
#